data_AF-A0A846SSM8-F1
#
_entry.id   AF-A0A846SSM8-F1
#
_cell.length_a   1.000
_cell.length_b   1.000
_cell.length_c   1.000
_cell.angle_alpha   90.00
_cell.angle_beta   90.00
_cell.angle_gamma   90.00
#
_symmetry.space_group_name_H-M   'P 1'
#
loop_
_entity.id
_entity.type
_entity.pdbx_description
1 polymer ?
#
loop_
_entity_poly.entity_id
_entity_poly.type
_entity_poly.pdbx_seq_one_letter_code
_entity_poly.pdbx_strand_id
1 'polypeptide(L)'
;MAPNGTTWFTQTDSTTVQNAVEQTLALSQEPGTYQWRIECLDPDGEIASSALQTYTIDIAREDTEVLPTLAATTQEQTYATDELTLQIEDKVAVFMEALSRLENADARTQEAAAAMQLDKTIKNAVKAIERAKRDHYDVKYRRDMTDQDKQAYKRELEATIERVYEETPRELRVSKTQKFITYPEKDELPQHLTELSRALGEETINEAVIDRLQELQQGFTFSTMMYNVEFGMTDGSFKTATIIRHQFTYDNTSNDAEIYLKIPTGVTNEPDSIQTLDTMDLIRGEPYINIGKPQAFSYYVLGPSTHRRWRRSLLCSTRKSSQPNAAPSQDSPSLTGLASAEHRDCSHSSSSLSSPSHSRCTTEQTSS
;
A
#
# COMPACT_ATOMS: atom_id res chain seq x y z
N MET A 1 -29.72 20.50 -29.77
CA MET A 1 -29.68 21.62 -28.81
C MET A 1 -31.05 21.72 -28.16
N ALA A 2 -31.13 21.56 -26.84
CA ALA A 2 -32.37 21.73 -26.10
C ALA A 2 -32.82 23.21 -26.13
N PRO A 3 -34.12 23.52 -26.01
CA PRO A 3 -34.65 24.88 -26.13
C PRO A 3 -34.11 25.90 -25.10
N ASN A 4 -33.46 25.43 -24.02
CA ASN A 4 -33.13 26.24 -22.84
C ASN A 4 -31.62 26.53 -22.67
N GLY A 5 -30.78 26.25 -23.66
CA GLY A 5 -29.34 26.54 -23.59
C GLY A 5 -28.55 25.66 -22.60
N THR A 6 -29.21 24.69 -21.96
CA THR A 6 -28.56 23.64 -21.17
C THR A 6 -28.09 22.51 -22.09
N THR A 7 -26.88 21.98 -21.85
CA THR A 7 -26.36 20.77 -22.53
C THR A 7 -27.00 19.48 -22.00
N TRP A 8 -27.93 19.59 -21.06
CA TRP A 8 -28.69 18.48 -20.47
C TRP A 8 -29.95 18.20 -21.29
N PHE A 9 -30.18 16.92 -21.58
CA PHE A 9 -31.43 16.43 -22.16
C PHE A 9 -32.33 15.96 -21.03
N THR A 10 -33.56 16.45 -20.96
CA THR A 10 -34.53 15.93 -19.99
C THR A 10 -35.19 14.68 -20.54
N GLN A 11 -35.02 13.55 -19.84
CA GLN A 11 -35.54 12.26 -20.30
C GLN A 11 -36.97 11.99 -19.82
N THR A 12 -37.33 12.46 -18.62
CA THR A 12 -38.65 12.23 -18.01
C THR A 12 -39.07 13.49 -17.26
N ASP A 13 -40.14 14.15 -17.72
CA ASP A 13 -40.62 15.42 -17.14
C ASP A 13 -41.76 15.26 -16.12
N SER A 14 -42.25 14.03 -15.87
CA SER A 14 -43.41 13.87 -14.97
C SER A 14 -43.55 12.45 -14.42
N THR A 15 -42.93 12.20 -13.27
CA THR A 15 -43.25 11.03 -12.44
C THR A 15 -43.53 11.51 -11.03
N THR A 16 -44.69 11.18 -10.47
CA THR A 16 -44.96 11.43 -9.06
C THR A 16 -44.06 10.53 -8.22
N VAL A 17 -43.04 11.13 -7.61
CA VAL A 17 -42.13 10.42 -6.70
C VAL A 17 -42.84 10.18 -5.38
N GLN A 18 -42.88 8.92 -4.92
CA GLN A 18 -43.43 8.55 -3.62
C GLN A 18 -42.30 8.57 -2.60
N ASN A 19 -42.53 9.22 -1.46
CA ASN A 19 -41.53 9.35 -0.41
C ASN A 19 -41.17 7.97 0.17
N ALA A 20 -39.87 7.71 0.30
CA ALA A 20 -39.30 6.48 0.87
C ALA A 20 -39.69 5.18 0.14
N VAL A 21 -40.09 5.26 -1.14
CA VAL A 21 -40.33 4.10 -1.98
C VAL A 21 -39.28 4.08 -3.10
N GLU A 22 -38.64 2.94 -3.31
CA GLU A 22 -37.73 2.75 -4.43
C GLU A 22 -38.49 2.88 -5.76
N GLN A 23 -37.94 3.67 -6.66
CA GLN A 23 -38.55 3.94 -7.96
C GLN A 23 -37.61 3.56 -9.09
N THR A 24 -38.14 2.89 -10.10
CA THR A 24 -37.40 2.54 -11.32
C THR A 24 -37.79 3.49 -12.44
N LEU A 25 -36.81 4.20 -12.98
CA LEU A 25 -36.97 5.05 -14.15
C LEU A 25 -36.42 4.31 -15.37
N ALA A 26 -37.26 4.10 -16.39
CA ALA A 26 -36.82 3.51 -17.63
C ALA A 26 -36.08 4.56 -18.47
N LEU A 27 -34.82 4.27 -18.82
CA LEU A 27 -34.02 5.10 -19.71
C LEU A 27 -33.87 4.38 -21.06
N SER A 28 -34.07 5.10 -22.14
CA SER A 28 -33.79 4.63 -23.51
C SER A 28 -32.80 5.61 -24.12
N GLN A 29 -31.56 5.17 -24.24
CA GLN A 29 -30.44 5.93 -24.79
C GLN A 29 -29.62 5.01 -25.68
N GLU A 30 -29.00 5.61 -26.70
CA GLU A 30 -28.01 4.94 -27.54
C GLU A 30 -26.76 4.57 -26.73
N PRO A 31 -25.87 3.70 -27.23
CA PRO A 31 -24.66 3.31 -26.53
C PRO A 31 -23.73 4.51 -26.31
N GLY A 32 -23.08 4.55 -25.15
CA GLY A 32 -22.20 5.65 -24.77
C GLY A 32 -22.11 5.87 -23.26
N THR A 33 -21.28 6.83 -22.86
CA THR A 33 -21.13 7.26 -21.46
C THR A 33 -21.97 8.51 -21.21
N TYR A 34 -22.80 8.47 -20.18
CA TYR A 34 -23.74 9.52 -19.84
C TYR A 34 -23.58 9.96 -18.39
N GLN A 35 -23.81 11.24 -18.13
CA GLN A 35 -24.01 11.77 -16.79
C GLN A 35 -25.50 12.00 -16.55
N TRP A 36 -25.96 11.77 -15.33
CA TRP A 36 -27.34 12.03 -14.93
C TRP A 36 -27.42 12.63 -13.52
N ARG A 37 -28.52 13.33 -13.27
CA ARG A 37 -28.98 13.79 -11.95
C ARG A 37 -30.50 13.77 -11.92
N ILE A 38 -31.07 13.68 -10.72
CA ILE A 38 -32.50 13.84 -10.49
C ILE A 38 -32.74 15.24 -9.97
N GLU A 39 -33.75 15.92 -10.51
CA GLU A 39 -34.30 17.16 -9.98
C GLU A 39 -35.73 16.91 -9.52
N CYS A 40 -36.03 17.28 -8.28
CA CYS A 40 -37.36 17.21 -7.72
C CYS A 40 -37.88 18.63 -7.55
N LEU A 41 -39.06 18.91 -8.11
CA LEU A 41 -39.80 20.15 -7.92
C LEU A 41 -40.95 19.89 -6.95
N ASP A 42 -41.03 20.66 -5.87
CA ASP A 42 -42.15 20.59 -4.94
C ASP A 42 -43.35 21.46 -5.40
N PRO A 43 -44.53 21.36 -4.75
CA PRO A 43 -45.69 22.17 -5.09
C PRO A 43 -45.52 23.69 -4.89
N ASP A 44 -44.56 24.09 -4.06
CA ASP A 44 -44.23 25.49 -3.78
C ASP A 44 -43.25 26.07 -4.81
N GLY A 45 -42.70 25.22 -5.68
CA GLY A 45 -41.80 25.58 -6.77
C GLY A 45 -40.32 25.51 -6.41
N GLU A 46 -39.96 24.92 -5.26
CA GLU A 46 -38.56 24.71 -4.89
C GLU A 46 -37.98 23.48 -5.60
N ILE A 47 -36.72 23.61 -6.06
CA ILE A 47 -36.00 22.56 -6.78
C ILE A 47 -34.86 22.03 -5.91
N ALA A 48 -34.86 20.72 -5.66
CA ALA A 48 -33.72 20.00 -5.10
C ALA A 48 -33.09 19.11 -6.17
N SER A 49 -31.76 19.04 -6.21
CA SER A 49 -31.01 18.21 -7.16
C SER A 49 -30.14 17.17 -6.46
N SER A 50 -30.06 15.98 -7.04
CA SER A 50 -29.09 14.95 -6.60
C SER A 50 -27.67 15.31 -7.02
N ALA A 51 -26.69 14.59 -6.45
CA ALA A 51 -25.33 14.57 -7.00
C ALA A 51 -25.32 14.01 -8.44
N LEU A 52 -24.30 14.40 -9.20
CA LEU A 52 -24.03 13.87 -10.54
C LEU A 52 -23.56 12.42 -10.45
N GLN A 53 -24.12 11.56 -11.29
CA GLN A 53 -23.77 10.16 -11.42
C GLN A 53 -23.41 9.84 -12.88
N THR A 54 -22.52 8.88 -13.12
CA THR A 54 -22.08 8.48 -14.45
C THR A 54 -22.47 7.02 -14.71
N TYR A 55 -22.98 6.70 -15.90
CA TYR A 55 -23.19 5.32 -16.35
C TYR A 55 -22.77 5.16 -17.81
N THR A 56 -22.47 3.93 -18.22
CA THR A 56 -22.12 3.56 -19.59
C THR A 56 -23.10 2.51 -20.10
N ILE A 57 -23.60 2.69 -21.33
CA ILE A 57 -24.37 1.69 -22.07
C ILE A 57 -23.47 1.11 -23.15
N ASP A 58 -23.17 -0.19 -23.04
CA ASP A 58 -22.46 -0.94 -24.07
C ASP A 58 -23.42 -1.89 -24.80
N ILE A 59 -23.35 -1.94 -26.13
CA ILE A 59 -24.02 -3.00 -26.89
C ILE A 59 -23.12 -4.23 -26.81
N ALA A 60 -23.60 -5.26 -26.13
CA ALA A 60 -23.13 -6.61 -26.39
C ALA A 60 -23.43 -6.90 -27.87
N ARG A 61 -22.39 -6.83 -28.70
CA ARG A 61 -22.51 -7.08 -30.14
C ARG A 61 -22.89 -8.55 -30.29
N GLU A 62 -24.16 -8.83 -30.56
CA GLU A 62 -24.55 -10.15 -31.06
C GLU A 62 -23.93 -10.30 -32.44
N ASP A 63 -22.79 -10.98 -32.50
CA ASP A 63 -22.12 -11.36 -33.73
C ASP A 63 -23.09 -12.14 -34.60
N THR A 64 -23.66 -11.45 -35.58
CA THR A 64 -24.56 -12.04 -36.55
C THR A 64 -23.73 -12.95 -37.44
N GLU A 65 -23.88 -14.27 -37.28
CA GLU A 65 -23.30 -15.28 -38.17
C GLU A 65 -23.67 -14.99 -39.63
N VAL A 66 -22.68 -14.59 -40.44
CA VAL A 66 -22.82 -14.49 -41.89
C VAL A 66 -22.22 -15.77 -42.52
N LEU A 67 -23.08 -16.57 -43.16
CA LEU A 67 -22.74 -17.75 -43.95
C LEU A 67 -21.90 -17.40 -45.22
N PRO A 68 -21.22 -18.39 -45.84
CA PRO A 68 -19.84 -18.27 -46.25
C PRO A 68 -19.68 -17.93 -47.73
N THR A 69 -18.62 -17.17 -48.06
CA THR A 69 -18.11 -17.08 -49.42
C THR A 69 -16.69 -17.64 -49.45
N LEU A 70 -16.51 -18.73 -50.20
CA LEU A 70 -15.22 -19.39 -50.43
C LEU A 70 -14.22 -18.46 -51.11
N ALA A 71 -13.15 -18.07 -50.41
CA ALA A 71 -11.86 -17.75 -51.00
C ALA A 71 -10.75 -17.73 -49.94
N ALA A 72 -9.67 -18.48 -50.20
CA ALA A 72 -8.39 -18.51 -49.50
C ALA A 72 -8.40 -18.92 -48.01
N THR A 73 -8.05 -20.18 -47.79
CA THR A 73 -7.68 -20.80 -46.51
C THR A 73 -6.48 -20.09 -45.86
N THR A 74 -6.76 -18.98 -45.18
CA THR A 74 -6.09 -18.62 -43.94
C THR A 74 -7.14 -18.87 -42.88
N GLN A 75 -7.07 -20.01 -42.19
CA GLN A 75 -7.91 -20.21 -41.01
C GLN A 75 -7.48 -19.16 -39.99
N GLU A 76 -8.15 -18.02 -39.98
CA GLU A 76 -8.23 -17.17 -38.81
C GLU A 76 -8.84 -18.06 -37.73
N GLN A 77 -7.97 -18.72 -36.95
CA GLN A 77 -8.36 -19.31 -35.70
C GLN A 77 -8.81 -18.14 -34.83
N THR A 78 -10.12 -17.88 -34.82
CA THR A 78 -10.77 -17.10 -33.78
C THR A 78 -10.57 -17.90 -32.51
N TYR A 79 -9.42 -17.69 -31.86
CA TYR A 79 -9.18 -18.19 -30.52
C TYR A 79 -10.30 -17.61 -29.67
N ALA A 80 -11.22 -18.45 -29.22
CA ALA A 80 -12.23 -18.03 -28.26
C ALA A 80 -11.47 -17.39 -27.09
N THR A 81 -11.58 -16.07 -26.96
CA THR A 81 -10.97 -15.34 -25.85
C THR A 81 -11.60 -15.88 -24.59
N ASP A 82 -10.78 -16.50 -23.74
CA ASP A 82 -11.21 -17.06 -22.47
C ASP A 82 -11.92 -15.95 -21.66
N GLU A 83 -13.09 -16.22 -21.08
CA GLU A 83 -13.88 -15.23 -20.33
C GLU A 83 -13.04 -14.59 -19.21
N LEU A 84 -12.19 -15.38 -18.57
CA LEU A 84 -11.26 -14.89 -17.54
C LEU A 84 -10.26 -13.87 -18.10
N THR A 85 -9.84 -14.02 -19.37
CA THR A 85 -8.92 -13.07 -20.01
C THR A 85 -9.55 -11.69 -20.13
N LEU A 86 -10.83 -11.63 -20.51
CA LEU A 86 -11.60 -10.39 -20.57
C LEU A 86 -11.75 -9.77 -19.17
N GLN A 87 -12.15 -10.57 -18.18
CA GLN A 87 -12.28 -10.09 -16.79
C GLN A 87 -10.97 -9.52 -16.23
N ILE A 88 -9.83 -10.15 -16.55
CA ILE A 88 -8.52 -9.63 -16.14
C ILE A 88 -8.19 -8.31 -16.84
N GLU A 89 -8.49 -8.21 -18.15
CA GLU A 89 -8.27 -6.98 -18.92
C GLU A 89 -9.10 -5.82 -18.38
N ASP A 90 -10.35 -6.05 -17.99
CA ASP A 90 -11.20 -5.06 -17.34
C ASP A 90 -10.61 -4.59 -16.00
N LYS A 91 -10.16 -5.53 -15.16
CA LYS A 91 -9.52 -5.20 -13.87
C LYS A 91 -8.24 -4.37 -14.07
N VAL A 92 -7.42 -4.68 -15.07
CA VAL A 92 -6.22 -3.90 -15.42
C VAL A 92 -6.62 -2.51 -15.93
N ALA A 93 -7.65 -2.40 -16.77
CA ALA A 93 -8.14 -1.13 -17.29
C ALA A 93 -8.58 -0.19 -16.16
N VAL A 94 -9.25 -0.69 -15.11
CA VAL A 94 -9.62 0.09 -13.91
C VAL A 94 -8.40 0.70 -13.22
N PHE A 95 -7.30 -0.05 -13.10
CA PHE A 95 -6.06 0.48 -12.50
C PHE A 95 -5.34 1.47 -13.41
N MET A 96 -5.38 1.28 -14.72
CA MET A 96 -4.82 2.24 -15.68
C MET A 96 -5.58 3.56 -15.67
N GLU A 97 -6.91 3.52 -15.56
CA GLU A 97 -7.74 4.70 -15.38
C GLU A 97 -7.41 5.40 -14.04
N ALA A 98 -7.26 4.62 -12.95
CA ALA A 98 -6.86 5.14 -11.65
C ALA A 98 -5.51 5.89 -11.70
N LEU A 99 -4.51 5.34 -12.38
CA LEU A 99 -3.22 6.01 -12.59
C LEU A 99 -3.38 7.33 -13.36
N SER A 100 -4.21 7.33 -14.41
CA SER A 100 -4.48 8.55 -15.18
C SER A 100 -5.19 9.63 -14.34
N ARG A 101 -6.17 9.23 -13.50
CA ARG A 101 -6.84 10.16 -12.57
C ARG A 101 -5.87 10.73 -11.54
N LEU A 102 -4.95 9.93 -11.00
CA LEU A 102 -3.93 10.39 -10.06
C LEU A 102 -2.94 11.38 -10.69
N GLU A 103 -2.53 11.12 -11.94
CA GLU A 103 -1.65 12.03 -12.69
C GLU A 103 -2.30 13.40 -12.92
N ASN A 104 -3.61 13.43 -13.13
CA ASN A 104 -4.38 14.66 -13.37
C ASN A 104 -5.04 15.25 -12.12
N ALA A 105 -4.75 14.71 -10.93
CA ALA A 105 -5.33 15.20 -9.69
C ALA A 105 -4.75 16.57 -9.28
N ASP A 106 -5.40 17.23 -8.32
CA ASP A 106 -4.87 18.49 -7.78
C ASP A 106 -3.54 18.26 -7.05
N ALA A 107 -2.73 19.33 -6.93
CA ALA A 107 -1.39 19.24 -6.37
C ALA A 107 -1.33 18.61 -4.96
N ARG A 108 -2.35 18.81 -4.11
CA ARG A 108 -2.35 18.22 -2.76
C ARG A 108 -2.59 16.71 -2.82
N THR A 109 -3.48 16.29 -3.71
CA THR A 109 -3.73 14.86 -3.96
C THR A 109 -2.51 14.19 -4.58
N GLN A 110 -1.82 14.84 -5.52
CA GLN A 110 -0.56 14.34 -6.07
C GLN A 110 0.53 14.21 -4.99
N GLU A 111 0.70 15.21 -4.13
CA GLU A 111 1.67 15.15 -3.02
C GLU A 111 1.36 14.04 -2.01
N ALA A 112 0.09 13.86 -1.66
CA ALA A 112 -0.37 12.79 -0.78
C ALA A 112 -0.21 11.41 -1.42
N ALA A 113 -0.54 11.26 -2.71
CA ALA A 113 -0.36 10.03 -3.46
C ALA A 113 1.12 9.63 -3.58
N ALA A 114 2.00 10.61 -3.83
CA ALA A 114 3.44 10.41 -3.83
C ALA A 114 3.96 10.02 -2.44
N ALA A 115 3.46 10.67 -1.38
CA ALA A 115 3.78 10.29 0.00
C ALA A 115 3.33 8.85 0.31
N MET A 116 2.19 8.41 -0.23
CA MET A 116 1.67 7.04 -0.07
C MET A 116 2.34 6.01 -1.00
N GLN A 117 3.20 6.44 -1.93
CA GLN A 117 3.68 5.62 -3.05
C GLN A 117 2.54 4.93 -3.83
N LEU A 118 1.38 5.59 -3.92
CA LEU A 118 0.16 4.97 -4.48
C LEU A 118 0.34 4.59 -5.96
N ASP A 119 1.05 5.41 -6.74
CA ASP A 119 1.34 5.08 -8.15
C ASP A 119 2.12 3.76 -8.28
N LYS A 120 3.11 3.57 -7.42
CA LYS A 120 3.96 2.38 -7.39
C LYS A 120 3.16 1.17 -6.92
N THR A 121 2.30 1.34 -5.92
CA THR A 121 1.38 0.29 -5.45
C THR A 121 0.46 -0.18 -6.57
N ILE A 122 -0.22 0.74 -7.27
CA ILE A 122 -1.10 0.40 -8.38
C ILE A 122 -0.32 -0.26 -9.54
N LYS A 123 0.84 0.27 -9.92
CA LYS A 123 1.71 -0.35 -10.96
C LYS A 123 2.16 -1.75 -10.56
N ASN A 124 2.44 -1.99 -9.29
CA ASN A 124 2.81 -3.32 -8.78
C ASN A 124 1.61 -4.27 -8.81
N ALA A 125 0.41 -3.78 -8.49
CA ALA A 125 -0.83 -4.55 -8.59
C ALA A 125 -1.10 -4.99 -10.04
N VAL A 126 -0.99 -4.07 -11.01
CA VAL A 126 -1.09 -4.38 -12.45
C VAL A 126 -0.09 -5.46 -12.84
N LYS A 127 1.19 -5.30 -12.49
CA LYS A 127 2.22 -6.31 -12.77
C LYS A 127 1.93 -7.67 -12.13
N ALA A 128 1.37 -7.69 -10.92
CA ALA A 128 1.03 -8.92 -10.22
C ALA A 128 -0.13 -9.64 -10.95
N ILE A 129 -1.17 -8.90 -11.34
CA ILE A 129 -2.32 -9.42 -12.10
C ILE A 129 -1.87 -9.95 -13.47
N GLU A 130 -1.03 -9.21 -14.21
CA GLU A 130 -0.52 -9.65 -15.52
C GLU A 130 0.38 -10.89 -15.43
N ARG A 131 1.18 -11.02 -14.35
CA ARG A 131 1.95 -12.23 -14.10
C ARG A 131 1.04 -13.41 -13.82
N ALA A 132 0.05 -13.24 -12.94
CA ALA A 132 -0.93 -14.29 -12.64
C ALA A 132 -1.72 -14.71 -13.90
N LYS A 133 -2.08 -13.77 -14.78
CA LYS A 133 -2.68 -14.05 -16.10
C LYS A 133 -1.80 -14.95 -16.96
N ARG A 134 -0.51 -14.62 -17.08
CA ARG A 134 0.46 -15.40 -17.83
C ARG A 134 0.61 -16.81 -17.25
N ASP A 135 0.82 -16.89 -15.95
CA ASP A 135 0.99 -18.16 -15.25
C ASP A 135 -0.27 -19.03 -15.40
N HIS A 136 -1.46 -18.42 -15.35
CA HIS A 136 -2.76 -19.09 -15.56
C HIS A 136 -2.85 -19.72 -16.96
N TYR A 137 -2.42 -18.99 -17.99
CA TYR A 137 -2.35 -19.49 -19.37
C TYR A 137 -1.33 -20.63 -19.49
N ASP A 138 -0.18 -20.51 -18.83
CA ASP A 138 0.92 -21.48 -18.91
C ASP A 138 0.60 -22.82 -18.21
N VAL A 139 -0.34 -22.83 -17.26
CA VAL A 139 -0.76 -24.05 -16.54
C VAL A 139 -1.14 -25.19 -17.50
N LYS A 140 -1.78 -24.89 -18.63
CA LYS A 140 -2.23 -25.93 -19.58
C LYS A 140 -1.06 -26.68 -20.24
N TYR A 141 0.12 -26.06 -20.30
CA TYR A 141 1.32 -26.66 -20.90
C TYR A 141 2.21 -27.40 -19.90
N ARG A 142 1.94 -27.30 -18.59
CA ARG A 142 2.69 -28.01 -17.57
C ARG A 142 2.43 -29.51 -17.63
N ARG A 143 3.49 -30.28 -17.88
CA ARG A 143 3.46 -31.76 -17.97
C ARG A 143 3.74 -32.44 -16.64
N ASP A 144 4.26 -31.70 -15.68
CA ASP A 144 4.69 -32.14 -14.37
C ASP A 144 3.58 -32.02 -13.30
N MET A 145 2.38 -31.58 -13.69
CA MET A 145 1.21 -31.45 -12.81
C MET A 145 0.09 -32.36 -13.27
N THR A 146 -0.64 -32.96 -12.33
CA THR A 146 -1.90 -33.64 -12.63
C THR A 146 -2.98 -32.61 -12.99
N ASP A 147 -4.07 -33.04 -13.62
CA ASP A 147 -5.18 -32.12 -13.96
C ASP A 147 -5.84 -31.52 -12.72
N GLN A 148 -5.89 -32.28 -11.61
CA GLN A 148 -6.36 -31.79 -10.33
C GLN A 148 -5.43 -30.69 -9.77
N ASP A 149 -4.12 -30.90 -9.83
CA ASP A 149 -3.14 -29.89 -9.38
C ASP A 149 -3.20 -28.64 -10.23
N LYS A 150 -3.38 -28.78 -11.55
CA LYS A 150 -3.57 -27.66 -12.47
C LYS A 150 -4.79 -26.84 -12.09
N GLN A 151 -5.93 -27.49 -11.81
CA GLN A 151 -7.15 -26.80 -11.40
C GLN A 151 -7.02 -26.14 -10.02
N ALA A 152 -6.29 -26.76 -9.08
CA ALA A 152 -6.00 -26.14 -7.79
C ALA A 152 -5.14 -24.88 -7.95
N TYR A 153 -4.07 -24.96 -8.74
CA TYR A 153 -3.18 -23.83 -8.98
C TYR A 153 -3.85 -22.68 -9.75
N LYS A 154 -4.72 -22.98 -10.73
CA LYS A 154 -5.54 -21.95 -11.39
C LYS A 154 -6.41 -21.17 -10.40
N ARG A 155 -7.08 -21.85 -9.48
CA ARG A 155 -7.89 -21.22 -8.43
C ARG A 155 -7.06 -20.34 -7.49
N GLU A 156 -5.82 -20.73 -7.20
CA GLU A 156 -4.89 -19.92 -6.41
C GLU A 156 -4.49 -18.63 -7.15
N LEU A 157 -4.23 -18.72 -8.46
CA LEU A 157 -3.94 -17.56 -9.31
C LEU A 157 -5.15 -16.61 -9.41
N GLU A 158 -6.36 -17.16 -9.61
CA GLU A 158 -7.62 -16.39 -9.60
C GLU A 158 -7.84 -15.69 -8.25
N ALA A 159 -7.65 -16.39 -7.13
CA ALA A 159 -7.75 -15.80 -5.79
C ALA A 159 -6.69 -14.71 -5.57
N THR A 160 -5.49 -14.88 -6.12
CA THR A 160 -4.44 -13.86 -6.07
C THR A 160 -4.82 -12.61 -6.87
N ILE A 161 -5.41 -12.78 -8.06
CA ILE A 161 -5.91 -11.67 -8.88
C ILE A 161 -7.00 -10.92 -8.12
N GLU A 162 -7.98 -11.62 -7.55
CA GLU A 162 -9.09 -10.98 -6.84
C GLU A 162 -8.58 -10.24 -5.60
N ARG A 163 -7.75 -10.89 -4.78
CA ARG A 163 -7.17 -10.26 -3.59
C ARG A 163 -6.37 -9.01 -3.93
N VAL A 164 -5.50 -9.06 -4.95
CA VAL A 164 -4.74 -7.88 -5.40
C VAL A 164 -5.69 -6.78 -5.89
N TYR A 165 -6.75 -7.15 -6.60
CA TYR A 165 -7.75 -6.21 -7.10
C TYR A 165 -8.54 -5.53 -5.97
N GLU A 166 -8.98 -6.28 -4.97
CA GLU A 166 -9.75 -5.79 -3.81
C GLU A 166 -8.89 -4.99 -2.81
N GLU A 167 -7.65 -5.40 -2.57
CA GLU A 167 -6.77 -4.79 -1.57
C GLU A 167 -6.07 -3.51 -2.07
N THR A 168 -6.02 -3.28 -3.39
CA THR A 168 -5.32 -2.13 -3.97
C THR A 168 -6.23 -0.89 -4.04
N PRO A 169 -5.88 0.23 -3.40
CA PRO A 169 -6.64 1.47 -3.55
C PRO A 169 -6.57 2.02 -4.98
N ARG A 170 -7.69 2.52 -5.50
CA ARG A 170 -7.80 3.10 -6.86
C ARG A 170 -8.10 4.59 -6.89
N GLU A 171 -8.47 5.17 -5.76
CA GLU A 171 -8.80 6.58 -5.64
C GLU A 171 -8.20 7.13 -4.34
N LEU A 172 -7.80 8.41 -4.34
CA LEU A 172 -7.34 9.10 -3.16
C LEU A 172 -8.00 10.48 -3.10
N ARG A 173 -8.64 10.79 -1.97
CA ARG A 173 -9.23 12.10 -1.69
C ARG A 173 -8.56 12.72 -0.49
N VAL A 174 -8.04 13.94 -0.65
CA VAL A 174 -7.40 14.67 0.47
C VAL A 174 -8.43 15.60 1.11
N SER A 175 -8.84 15.28 2.33
CA SER A 175 -9.78 16.12 3.08
C SER A 175 -9.09 17.28 3.80
N LYS A 176 -7.87 17.06 4.29
CA LYS A 176 -7.14 18.08 5.06
C LYS A 176 -5.64 17.89 4.97
N THR A 177 -4.92 18.99 4.79
CA THR A 177 -3.45 19.04 4.84
C THR A 177 -3.01 19.95 5.99
N GLN A 178 -2.03 19.52 6.78
CA GLN A 178 -1.41 20.34 7.82
C GLN A 178 0.12 20.21 7.75
N LYS A 179 0.81 21.34 7.72
CA LYS A 179 2.26 21.41 7.86
C LYS A 179 2.61 21.89 9.26
N PHE A 180 3.55 21.23 9.92
CA PHE A 180 4.07 21.68 11.19
C PHE A 180 5.53 21.23 11.38
N ILE A 181 6.23 21.96 12.24
CA ILE A 181 7.57 21.66 12.70
C ILE A 181 7.42 21.44 14.20
N THR A 182 7.82 20.26 14.69
CA THR A 182 7.79 19.99 16.13
C THR A 182 9.12 19.40 16.56
N TYR A 183 9.73 20.04 17.56
CA TYR A 183 10.85 19.51 18.31
C TYR A 183 10.40 19.32 19.76
N PRO A 184 10.95 18.31 20.47
CA PRO A 184 10.73 18.18 21.90
C PRO A 184 11.37 19.36 22.63
N GLU A 185 10.73 19.82 23.70
CA GLU A 185 11.28 20.87 24.55
C GLU A 185 12.42 20.33 25.44
N LYS A 186 13.30 21.20 25.97
CA LYS A 186 14.50 20.79 26.74
C LYS A 186 14.13 19.90 27.93
N ASP A 187 13.04 20.22 28.60
CA ASP A 187 12.50 19.53 29.76
C ASP A 187 11.82 18.19 29.41
N GLU A 188 11.42 17.98 28.16
CA GLU A 188 10.85 16.72 27.67
C GLU A 188 11.93 15.70 27.26
N LEU A 189 13.12 16.17 26.89
CA LEU A 189 14.23 15.31 26.44
C LEU A 189 14.61 14.20 27.44
N PRO A 190 14.74 14.44 28.76
CA PRO A 190 15.10 13.38 29.71
C PRO A 190 14.11 12.22 29.70
N GLN A 191 12.82 12.50 29.62
CA GLN A 191 11.77 11.48 29.58
C GLN A 191 11.87 10.66 28.29
N HIS A 192 11.93 11.33 27.14
CA HIS A 192 12.01 10.65 25.85
C HIS A 192 13.26 9.79 25.70
N LEU A 193 14.39 10.26 26.23
CA LEU A 193 15.62 9.50 26.23
C LEU A 193 15.51 8.29 27.15
N THR A 194 14.97 8.45 28.36
CA THR A 194 14.78 7.32 29.29
C THR A 194 13.93 6.21 28.67
N GLU A 195 12.87 6.59 27.96
CA GLU A 195 12.01 5.66 27.21
C GLU A 195 12.78 5.00 26.06
N LEU A 196 13.55 5.77 25.28
CA LEU A 196 14.36 5.23 24.18
C LEU A 196 15.46 4.28 24.69
N SER A 197 16.21 4.65 25.73
CA SER A 197 17.23 3.79 26.32
C SER A 197 16.64 2.50 26.87
N ARG A 198 15.45 2.54 27.47
CA ARG A 198 14.72 1.34 27.88
C ARG A 198 14.38 0.46 26.67
N ALA A 199 13.89 1.06 25.57
CA ALA A 199 13.56 0.35 24.34
C ALA A 199 14.78 -0.30 23.68
N LEU A 200 15.95 0.35 23.78
CA LEU A 200 17.22 -0.13 23.23
C LEU A 200 18.01 -1.05 24.19
N GLY A 201 17.61 -1.14 25.46
CA GLY A 201 18.36 -1.89 26.48
C GLY A 201 19.68 -1.22 26.91
N GLU A 202 19.78 0.10 26.82
CA GLU A 202 20.98 0.87 27.14
C GLU A 202 20.90 1.50 28.56
N GLU A 203 22.05 1.67 29.22
CA GLU A 203 22.16 2.24 30.57
C GLU A 203 21.97 3.77 30.62
N THR A 204 21.83 4.30 31.83
CA THR A 204 21.37 5.66 32.19
C THR A 204 21.98 6.80 31.38
N ILE A 205 21.11 7.69 30.90
CA ILE A 205 21.44 8.95 30.24
C ILE A 205 21.89 9.98 31.28
N ASN A 206 23.02 10.62 31.03
CA ASN A 206 23.51 11.75 31.83
C ASN A 206 23.20 13.11 31.16
N GLU A 207 23.35 14.20 31.91
CA GLU A 207 23.07 15.56 31.45
C GLU A 207 23.90 15.96 30.22
N ALA A 208 25.15 15.47 30.11
CA ALA A 208 26.02 15.73 28.97
C ALA A 208 25.48 15.14 27.66
N VAL A 209 24.77 14.01 27.70
CA VAL A 209 24.08 13.46 26.52
C VAL A 209 22.94 14.39 26.12
N ILE A 210 22.14 14.88 27.06
CA ILE A 210 21.03 15.79 26.76
C ILE A 210 21.54 17.04 26.05
N ASP A 211 22.56 17.71 26.58
CA ASP A 211 23.10 18.93 25.97
C ASP A 211 23.64 18.67 24.55
N ARG A 212 24.35 17.55 24.34
CA ARG A 212 24.82 17.16 23.00
C ARG A 212 23.67 16.95 22.02
N LEU A 213 22.54 16.37 22.46
CA LEU A 213 21.38 16.19 21.61
C LEU A 213 20.71 17.51 21.24
N GLN A 214 20.72 18.50 22.13
CA GLN A 214 20.24 19.84 21.80
C GLN A 214 21.10 20.50 20.73
N GLU A 215 22.42 20.37 20.81
CA GLU A 215 23.34 20.86 19.78
C GLU A 215 23.07 20.19 18.44
N LEU A 216 22.85 18.88 18.43
CA LEU A 216 22.52 18.14 17.21
C LEU A 216 21.16 18.55 16.62
N GLN A 217 20.17 18.83 17.47
CA GLN A 217 18.86 19.34 17.06
C GLN A 217 18.93 20.67 16.32
N GLN A 218 19.98 21.47 16.58
CA GLN A 218 20.21 22.73 15.86
C GLN A 218 20.81 22.50 14.46
N GLY A 219 21.40 21.32 14.20
CA GLY A 219 22.07 20.97 12.94
C GLY A 219 21.16 20.36 11.88
N PHE A 220 19.85 20.22 12.14
CA PHE A 220 18.90 19.76 11.13
C PHE A 220 17.56 20.49 11.20
N THR A 221 16.90 20.60 10.06
CA THR A 221 15.52 21.05 9.95
C THR A 221 14.62 19.85 9.70
N PHE A 222 13.57 19.72 10.51
CA PHE A 222 12.56 18.69 10.42
C PHE A 222 11.19 19.30 10.09
N SER A 223 10.59 18.88 8.99
CA SER A 223 9.23 19.28 8.62
C SER A 223 8.33 18.07 8.54
N THR A 224 7.18 18.13 9.21
CA THR A 224 6.13 17.12 9.10
C THR A 224 4.96 17.68 8.27
N MET A 225 4.55 16.90 7.27
CA MET A 225 3.33 17.10 6.51
C MET A 225 2.36 15.99 6.87
N MET A 226 1.14 16.38 7.25
CA MET A 226 0.05 15.45 7.56
C MET A 226 -1.07 15.61 6.53
N TYR A 227 -1.50 14.50 5.96
CA TYR A 227 -2.62 14.43 5.02
C TYR A 227 -3.69 13.52 5.61
N ASN A 228 -4.87 14.07 5.90
CA ASN A 228 -6.04 13.25 6.17
C ASN A 228 -6.64 12.90 4.82
N VAL A 229 -6.73 11.61 4.54
CA VAL A 229 -7.13 11.08 3.25
C VAL A 229 -8.24 10.05 3.38
N GLU A 230 -8.97 9.87 2.30
CA GLU A 230 -9.86 8.74 2.07
C GLU A 230 -9.37 8.01 0.82
N PHE A 231 -9.07 6.72 0.94
CA PHE A 231 -8.76 5.90 -0.22
C PHE A 231 -9.99 5.10 -0.63
N GLY A 232 -10.36 5.25 -1.90
CA GLY A 232 -11.43 4.48 -2.53
C GLY A 232 -10.89 3.15 -3.05
N MET A 233 -11.57 2.08 -2.66
CA MET A 233 -11.28 0.70 -3.07
C MET A 233 -12.04 0.35 -4.37
N THR A 234 -11.76 -0.82 -4.93
CA THR A 234 -12.42 -1.30 -6.16
C THR A 234 -13.87 -1.70 -5.95
N ASP A 235 -14.25 -2.13 -4.75
CA ASP A 235 -15.63 -2.41 -4.32
C ASP A 235 -16.48 -1.13 -4.08
N GLY A 236 -15.88 0.06 -4.22
CA GLY A 236 -16.53 1.34 -3.98
C GLY A 236 -16.53 1.79 -2.51
N SER A 237 -16.00 0.97 -1.59
CA SER A 237 -15.79 1.37 -0.20
C SER A 237 -14.69 2.42 -0.07
N PHE A 238 -14.77 3.24 0.97
CA PHE A 238 -13.74 4.21 1.33
C PHE A 238 -13.17 3.90 2.71
N LYS A 239 -11.86 3.95 2.83
CA LYS A 239 -11.16 3.86 4.12
C LYS A 239 -10.47 5.19 4.41
N THR A 240 -10.68 5.71 5.61
CA THR A 240 -10.00 6.92 6.07
C THR A 240 -8.63 6.59 6.63
N ALA A 241 -7.64 7.44 6.38
CA ALA A 241 -6.35 7.37 7.04
C ALA A 241 -5.66 8.73 7.14
N THR A 242 -4.57 8.73 7.90
CA THR A 242 -3.69 9.88 8.04
C THR A 242 -2.31 9.50 7.55
N ILE A 243 -1.88 10.09 6.42
CA ILE A 243 -0.53 9.94 5.89
C ILE A 243 0.34 10.98 6.58
N ILE A 244 1.49 10.54 7.09
CA ILE A 244 2.51 11.42 7.66
C ILE A 244 3.76 11.31 6.81
N ARG A 245 4.19 12.44 6.27
CA ARG A 245 5.44 12.59 5.55
C ARG A 245 6.39 13.48 6.32
N HIS A 246 7.58 12.96 6.56
CA HIS A 246 8.66 13.70 7.19
C HIS A 246 9.70 14.07 6.16
N GLN A 247 10.22 15.29 6.26
CA GLN A 247 11.31 15.80 5.43
C GLN A 247 12.43 16.31 6.33
N PHE A 248 13.65 15.90 6.00
CA PHE A 248 14.86 16.22 6.74
C PHE A 248 15.78 17.04 5.86
N THR A 249 16.38 18.05 6.46
CA THR A 249 17.54 18.75 5.91
C THR A 249 18.60 18.76 6.97
N TYR A 250 19.77 18.21 6.66
CA TYR A 250 20.88 18.05 7.60
C TYR A 250 22.13 18.73 7.04
N ASP A 251 22.91 19.34 7.93
CA ASP A 251 24.24 19.83 7.60
C ASP A 251 25.24 18.66 7.68
N ASN A 252 26.30 18.68 6.85
CA ASN A 252 27.28 17.58 6.72
C ASN A 252 28.03 17.20 8.02
N THR A 253 27.82 17.91 9.13
CA THR A 253 28.45 17.68 10.43
C THR A 253 27.84 16.51 11.21
N SER A 254 26.69 15.97 10.80
CA SER A 254 25.97 14.90 11.51
C SER A 254 26.20 13.49 10.95
N ASN A 255 27.40 13.22 10.41
CA ASN A 255 27.71 11.94 9.77
C ASN A 255 27.69 10.71 10.71
N ASP A 256 27.67 10.91 12.03
CA ASP A 256 27.60 9.82 13.00
C ASP A 256 26.28 9.77 13.81
N ALA A 257 25.30 10.63 13.48
CA ALA A 257 24.03 10.65 14.22
C ALA A 257 23.06 9.59 13.70
N GLU A 258 22.37 8.92 14.63
CA GLU A 258 21.18 8.11 14.35
C GLU A 258 19.95 8.96 14.71
N ILE A 259 18.86 8.79 13.98
CA ILE A 259 17.64 9.56 14.21
C ILE A 259 16.52 8.60 14.55
N TYR A 260 15.83 8.88 15.64
CA TYR A 260 14.70 8.11 16.10
C TYR A 260 13.43 8.97 16.07
N LEU A 261 12.36 8.43 15.49
CA LEU A 261 11.06 9.08 15.53
C LEU A 261 10.18 8.35 16.55
N LYS A 262 9.72 9.05 17.59
CA LYS A 262 8.69 8.57 18.51
C LYS A 262 7.31 8.85 17.94
N ILE A 263 6.52 7.82 17.67
CA ILE A 263 5.10 7.99 17.36
C ILE A 263 4.35 8.19 18.69
N PRO A 264 3.57 9.28 18.87
CA PRO A 264 2.88 9.55 20.12
C PRO A 264 1.89 8.44 20.49
N THR A 265 1.91 8.01 21.74
CA THR A 265 0.94 7.08 22.30
C THR A 265 -0.45 7.75 22.28
N GLY A 266 -1.41 7.16 21.57
CA GLY A 266 -2.73 7.76 21.33
C GLY A 266 -2.98 8.25 19.91
N VAL A 267 -1.96 8.25 19.03
CA VAL A 267 -2.20 8.20 17.59
C VAL A 267 -2.71 6.82 17.21
N THR A 268 -2.03 5.78 17.70
CA THR A 268 -2.44 4.41 17.60
C THR A 268 -2.12 3.66 18.90
N ASN A 269 -2.96 2.68 19.23
CA ASN A 269 -2.73 1.76 20.35
C ASN A 269 -2.02 0.48 19.89
N GLU A 270 -1.96 0.23 18.58
CA GLU A 270 -1.40 -0.98 17.98
C GLU A 270 -0.25 -0.60 17.06
N PRO A 271 1.01 -0.92 17.40
CA PRO A 271 2.16 -0.66 16.52
C PRO A 271 1.96 -1.20 15.10
N ASP A 272 1.29 -2.36 14.98
CA ASP A 272 1.00 -3.04 13.72
C ASP A 272 0.02 -2.28 12.80
N SER A 273 -0.68 -1.27 13.33
CA SER A 273 -1.54 -0.39 12.53
C SER A 273 -0.77 0.68 11.75
N ILE A 274 0.53 0.86 12.05
CA ILE A 274 1.40 1.77 11.31
C ILE A 274 1.92 1.03 10.10
N GLN A 275 1.48 1.45 8.92
CA GLN A 275 2.02 0.91 7.68
C GLN A 275 3.15 1.81 7.19
N THR A 276 4.37 1.27 7.21
CA THR A 276 5.55 1.94 6.67
C THR A 276 5.59 1.76 5.16
N LEU A 277 5.92 2.84 4.45
CA LEU A 277 6.02 2.82 2.98
C LEU A 277 7.48 2.70 2.52
N ASP A 278 8.40 2.99 3.43
CA ASP A 278 9.84 2.85 3.28
C ASP A 278 10.35 1.77 4.25
N THR A 279 11.53 1.21 3.96
CA THR A 279 12.18 0.25 4.86
C THR A 279 12.59 0.97 6.15
N MET A 280 11.96 0.57 7.26
CA MET A 280 12.18 1.16 8.58
C MET A 280 12.30 0.07 9.62
N ASP A 281 13.21 0.27 10.56
CA ASP A 281 13.36 -0.64 11.68
C ASP A 281 12.50 -0.12 12.85
N LEU A 282 11.33 -0.74 13.04
CA LEU A 282 10.52 -0.53 14.24
C LEU A 282 11.23 -1.16 15.43
N ILE A 283 11.45 -0.37 16.48
CA ILE A 283 12.00 -0.88 17.73
C ILE A 283 10.85 -1.60 18.47
N ARG A 284 11.05 -2.90 18.76
CA ARG A 284 9.98 -3.75 19.30
C ARG A 284 9.50 -3.27 20.67
N GLY A 285 8.18 -3.17 20.84
CA GLY A 285 7.54 -2.90 22.13
C GLY A 285 7.32 -1.43 22.46
N GLU A 286 7.91 -0.51 21.70
CA GLU A 286 7.71 0.93 21.87
C GLU A 286 7.53 1.59 20.49
N PRO A 287 6.80 2.71 20.39
CA PRO A 287 6.49 3.34 19.11
C PRO A 287 7.67 4.16 18.56
N TYR A 288 8.90 3.64 18.62
CA TYR A 288 10.08 4.29 18.04
C TYR A 288 10.46 3.66 16.70
N ILE A 289 10.74 4.52 15.73
CA ILE A 289 11.26 4.14 14.41
C ILE A 289 12.70 4.61 14.32
N ASN A 290 13.63 3.70 14.05
CA ASN A 290 14.95 4.08 13.56
C ASN A 290 14.81 4.44 12.08
N ILE A 291 14.99 5.72 11.77
CA ILE A 291 14.80 6.19 10.40
C ILE A 291 16.11 6.15 9.62
N GLY A 292 17.28 6.04 10.28
CA GLY A 292 18.57 6.23 9.62
C GLY A 292 18.78 7.68 9.17
N LYS A 293 19.10 7.88 7.88
CA LYS A 293 19.34 9.22 7.27
C LYS A 293 18.60 9.50 5.95
N PRO A 294 17.29 9.23 5.84
CA PRO A 294 16.53 9.53 4.65
C PRO A 294 16.32 11.04 4.54
N GLN A 295 16.35 11.55 3.31
CA GLN A 295 15.93 12.93 3.04
C GLN A 295 14.44 13.13 3.30
N ALA A 296 13.64 12.08 3.05
CA ALA A 296 12.22 12.05 3.36
C ALA A 296 11.77 10.61 3.58
N PHE A 297 10.73 10.45 4.37
CA PHE A 297 10.03 9.17 4.49
C PHE A 297 8.57 9.38 4.80
N SER A 298 7.77 8.35 4.53
CA SER A 298 6.34 8.39 4.81
C SER A 298 5.83 7.11 5.45
N TYR A 299 4.81 7.25 6.28
CA TYR A 299 4.01 6.15 6.80
C TYR A 299 2.57 6.63 6.92
N TYR A 300 1.63 5.72 7.14
CA TYR A 300 0.25 6.09 7.41
C TYR A 300 -0.35 5.29 8.55
N VAL A 301 -1.38 5.87 9.16
CA VAL A 301 -2.15 5.26 10.25
C VAL A 301 -3.62 5.26 9.82
N LEU A 302 -4.31 4.14 10.04
CA LEU A 302 -5.74 4.03 9.75
C LEU A 302 -6.55 4.96 10.66
N GLY A 303 -7.55 5.62 10.07
CA GLY A 303 -8.40 6.60 10.74
C GLY A 303 -7.89 8.05 10.63
N PRO A 304 -8.79 9.02 10.87
CA PRO A 304 -8.44 10.44 10.86
C PRO A 304 -7.67 10.83 12.13
N SER A 305 -6.68 11.70 11.98
CA SER A 305 -5.94 12.28 13.10
C SER A 305 -5.90 13.80 13.03
N THR A 306 -5.45 14.41 14.13
CA THR A 306 -5.31 15.86 14.26
C THR A 306 -3.88 16.19 14.68
N HIS A 307 -3.34 17.31 14.21
CA HIS A 307 -1.98 17.72 14.58
C HIS A 307 -1.75 17.78 16.09
N ARG A 308 -2.79 18.03 16.92
CA ARG A 308 -2.66 18.07 18.38
C ARG A 308 -2.17 16.74 18.95
N ARG A 309 -2.56 15.60 18.36
CA ARG A 309 -2.08 14.27 18.75
C ARG A 309 -0.67 13.97 18.25
N TRP A 310 -0.23 14.68 17.21
CA TRP A 310 1.08 14.51 16.58
C TRP A 310 2.14 15.48 17.08
N ARG A 311 1.79 16.40 17.99
CA ARG A 311 2.79 17.22 18.67
C ARG A 311 3.64 16.30 19.56
N ARG A 312 4.98 16.50 19.52
CA ARG A 312 6.00 15.87 20.38
C ARG A 312 6.48 14.48 19.96
N SER A 313 6.83 14.32 18.68
CA SER A 313 7.18 13.01 18.09
C SER A 313 8.66 12.82 17.74
N LEU A 314 9.53 13.83 17.77
CA LEU A 314 10.91 13.65 17.26
C LEU A 314 11.95 13.50 18.37
N LEU A 315 12.86 12.54 18.26
CA LEU A 315 14.03 12.44 19.14
C LEU A 315 15.31 12.06 18.38
N CYS A 316 16.30 12.94 18.31
CA CYS A 316 17.60 12.56 17.77
C CYS A 316 18.45 11.92 18.86
N SER A 317 19.22 10.89 18.51
CA SER A 317 20.17 10.27 19.43
C SER A 317 21.48 9.96 18.71
N THR A 318 22.61 10.51 19.17
CA THR A 318 23.90 9.97 18.73
C THR A 318 24.16 8.68 19.45
N ARG A 319 24.16 7.58 18.71
CA ARG A 319 24.86 6.40 19.16
C ARG A 319 26.36 6.65 18.96
N LYS A 320 27.16 6.49 20.01
CA LYS A 320 28.59 6.32 19.82
C LYS A 320 28.70 5.00 19.08
N SER A 321 28.93 5.02 17.76
CA SER A 321 29.17 3.81 16.96
C SER A 321 30.13 2.97 17.77
N SER A 322 29.63 1.92 18.43
CA SER A 322 30.48 0.90 19.01
C SER A 322 31.16 0.33 17.79
N GLN A 323 32.41 0.76 17.54
CA GLN A 323 33.20 0.16 16.49
C GLN A 323 33.03 -1.35 16.68
N PRO A 324 32.65 -2.11 15.63
CA PRO A 324 32.60 -3.56 15.76
C PRO A 324 33.95 -3.94 16.34
N ASN A 325 33.95 -4.48 17.56
CA ASN A 325 35.18 -4.83 18.27
C ASN A 325 36.02 -5.61 17.27
N ALA A 326 37.07 -4.95 16.75
CA ALA A 326 38.00 -5.61 15.86
C ALA A 326 38.52 -6.78 16.68
N ALA A 327 38.17 -8.00 16.24
CA ALA A 327 38.66 -9.19 16.89
C ALA A 327 40.18 -9.03 17.00
N PRO A 328 40.77 -9.24 18.19
CA PRO A 328 42.22 -9.11 18.34
C PRO A 328 42.86 -10.02 17.31
N SER A 329 43.60 -9.43 16.37
CA SER A 329 44.39 -10.16 15.40
C SER A 329 45.36 -11.02 16.18
N GLN A 330 45.09 -12.32 16.27
CA GLN A 330 46.06 -13.26 16.78
C GLN A 330 47.18 -13.36 15.76
N ASP A 331 48.30 -12.73 16.10
CA ASP A 331 49.60 -12.97 15.51
C ASP A 331 49.84 -14.48 15.43
N SER A 332 49.89 -15.00 14.20
CA SER A 332 50.41 -16.34 13.93
C SER A 332 51.89 -16.21 13.59
N PRO A 333 52.80 -16.89 14.30
CA PRO A 333 54.20 -16.90 13.94
C PRO A 333 54.42 -17.79 12.70
N SER A 334 55.25 -17.29 11.81
CA SER A 334 55.85 -17.99 10.68
C SER A 334 56.59 -19.26 11.14
N LEU A 335 56.30 -20.40 10.52
CA LEU A 335 57.23 -21.54 10.46
C LEU A 335 57.24 -22.15 9.06
N THR A 336 58.45 -22.19 8.55
CA THR A 336 58.95 -22.79 7.31
C THR A 336 58.75 -24.31 7.23
N GLY A 337 58.43 -24.80 6.02
CA GLY A 337 59.25 -25.84 5.39
C GLY A 337 58.70 -27.27 5.29
N LEU A 338 58.78 -27.76 4.04
CA LEU A 338 59.02 -29.14 3.57
C LEU A 338 57.83 -30.01 3.16
N ALA A 339 58.00 -30.49 1.92
CA ALA A 339 57.17 -31.37 1.13
C ALA A 339 57.24 -32.84 1.56
N SER A 340 56.16 -33.60 1.36
CA SER A 340 56.09 -34.72 0.38
C SER A 340 54.90 -35.67 0.64
N ALA A 341 54.35 -36.15 -0.48
CA ALA A 341 53.78 -37.49 -0.72
C ALA A 341 52.34 -37.87 -0.24
N GLU A 342 51.54 -38.17 -1.28
CA GLU A 342 50.76 -39.40 -1.51
C GLU A 342 49.36 -39.63 -0.89
N HIS A 343 48.38 -39.75 -1.80
CA HIS A 343 47.35 -40.81 -1.93
C HIS A 343 46.58 -41.29 -0.68
N ARG A 344 45.24 -41.09 -0.66
CA ARG A 344 44.20 -42.10 -1.03
C ARG A 344 42.77 -41.70 -0.59
N ASP A 345 41.83 -42.20 -1.40
CA ASP A 345 40.47 -42.67 -1.09
C ASP A 345 39.41 -41.70 -0.53
N CYS A 346 38.52 -41.28 -1.44
CA CYS A 346 37.16 -40.83 -1.12
C CYS A 346 36.21 -42.04 -1.13
N SER A 347 35.73 -42.44 0.04
CA SER A 347 34.57 -43.33 0.18
C SER A 347 33.36 -42.50 0.61
N HIS A 348 32.29 -42.62 -0.19
CA HIS A 348 30.97 -42.07 0.10
C HIS A 348 30.38 -42.72 1.35
N SER A 349 29.92 -41.91 2.30
CA SER A 349 29.01 -42.33 3.35
C SER A 349 27.71 -41.53 3.25
N SER A 350 26.64 -42.27 3.02
CA SER A 350 25.24 -41.90 3.09
C SER A 350 24.85 -41.49 4.52
N SER A 351 24.11 -40.41 4.67
CA SER A 351 23.34 -40.15 5.89
C SER A 351 21.93 -39.65 5.53
N SER A 352 20.98 -40.51 5.87
CA SER A 352 19.54 -40.28 5.97
C SER A 352 19.23 -39.33 7.13
N LEU A 353 18.37 -38.33 6.92
CA LEU A 353 17.74 -37.58 8.01
C LEU A 353 16.21 -37.61 7.87
N SER A 354 15.64 -38.19 8.91
CA SER A 354 14.23 -38.40 9.24
C SER A 354 13.52 -37.10 9.64
N SER A 355 12.27 -36.99 9.23
CA SER A 355 11.29 -35.97 9.63
C SER A 355 10.91 -36.05 11.11
N PRO A 356 10.57 -34.92 11.78
CA PRO A 356 9.86 -34.95 13.05
C PRO A 356 8.37 -34.70 12.88
N SER A 357 7.58 -35.59 13.49
CA SER A 357 6.15 -35.48 13.75
C SER A 357 5.88 -34.55 14.94
N HIS A 358 5.02 -33.55 14.77
CA HIS A 358 4.46 -32.78 15.89
C HIS A 358 3.11 -33.36 16.34
N SER A 359 3.08 -33.82 17.58
CA SER A 359 1.91 -34.28 18.32
C SER A 359 1.13 -33.09 18.92
N ARG A 360 -0.20 -33.22 18.88
CA ARG A 360 -1.20 -32.36 19.51
C ARG A 360 -1.14 -32.48 21.04
N CYS A 361 -1.28 -31.35 21.74
CA CYS A 361 -1.74 -31.30 23.12
C CYS A 361 -3.07 -30.54 23.18
N THR A 362 -4.13 -31.25 23.56
CA THR A 362 -5.40 -30.70 24.03
C THR A 362 -5.37 -30.70 25.56
N THR A 363 -5.81 -29.62 26.19
CA THR A 363 -6.15 -29.62 27.61
C THR A 363 -7.43 -28.81 27.79
N GLU A 364 -8.54 -29.51 27.93
CA GLU A 364 -9.76 -29.00 28.54
C GLU A 364 -9.56 -28.96 30.05
N GLN A 365 -9.86 -27.83 30.69
CA GLN A 365 -10.19 -27.79 32.10
C GLN A 365 -11.36 -26.82 32.32
N THR A 366 -12.49 -27.42 32.68
CA THR A 366 -13.66 -26.81 33.28
C THR A 366 -13.35 -26.25 34.67
N SER A 367 -13.90 -25.07 35.02
CA SER A 367 -14.65 -24.89 36.27
C SER A 367 -15.19 -23.46 36.46
N SER A 368 -16.45 -23.42 36.93
CA SER A 368 -17.20 -22.34 37.58
C SER A 368 -17.88 -21.29 36.72
#